data_AF-A0A970JIV6-F1
#
_entry.id   AF-A0A970JIV6-F1
#
_cell.length_a   1.000
_cell.length_b   1.000
_cell.length_c   1.000
_cell.angle_alpha   90.00
_cell.angle_beta   90.00
_cell.angle_gamma   90.00
#
_symmetry.space_group_name_H-M   'P 1'
#
loop_
_entity.id
_entity.type
_entity.pdbx_description
1 polymer ?
#
loop_
_entity_poly.entity_id
_entity_poly.type
_entity_poly.pdbx_seq_one_letter_code
_entity_poly.pdbx_strand_id
1 'polypeptide(L)'
;MSVHVIKLPGNIWEKYKNGKATVYACSGCDASVMREGDTILFRRLPYLEGAHYAKIRKIVRFDTFAELFGAYKPSDFGEDEGEESSKTAAELAEQAEKRFC
;
A
#
# COMPACT_ATOMS: atom_id res chain seq x y z
N MET A 1 8.04 -8.10 19.69
CA MET A 1 6.96 -8.10 18.69
C MET A 1 6.23 -6.79 18.83
N SER A 2 6.28 -5.95 17.80
CA SER A 2 5.77 -4.57 17.81
C SER A 2 4.46 -4.48 17.02
N VAL A 3 3.60 -3.52 17.36
CA VAL A 3 2.38 -3.22 16.60
C VAL A 3 2.48 -1.82 16.00
N HIS A 4 2.36 -1.72 14.68
CA HIS A 4 2.43 -0.47 13.92
C HIS A 4 1.04 -0.07 13.43
N VAL A 5 0.59 1.15 13.73
CA VAL A 5 -0.76 1.59 13.36
C VAL A 5 -0.71 2.39 12.07
N ILE A 6 -1.43 1.93 11.05
CA ILE A 6 -1.50 2.56 9.73
C ILE A 6 -2.95 2.95 9.44
N LYS A 7 -3.15 4.21 9.05
CA LYS A 7 -4.46 4.76 8.76
C LYS A 7 -4.66 4.79 7.25
N LEU A 8 -5.70 4.13 6.78
CA LEU A 8 -6.00 4.00 5.36
C LEU A 8 -7.37 4.59 5.03
N PRO A 9 -7.51 5.27 3.87
CA PRO A 9 -8.80 5.57 3.28
C PRO A 9 -9.69 4.32 3.16
N GLY A 10 -11.01 4.48 3.25
CA GLY A 10 -11.97 3.37 3.23
C GLY A 10 -11.78 2.40 2.07
N ASN A 11 -11.65 2.93 0.85
CA ASN A 11 -11.44 2.15 -0.37
C ASN A 11 -10.17 1.29 -0.33
N ILE A 12 -9.06 1.81 0.20
CA ILE A 12 -7.80 1.08 0.31
C ILE A 12 -7.87 0.07 1.47
N TRP A 13 -8.43 0.46 2.61
CA TRP A 13 -8.60 -0.42 3.76
C TRP A 13 -9.41 -1.68 3.43
N GLU A 14 -10.48 -1.53 2.63
CA GLU A 14 -11.32 -2.65 2.20
C GLU A 14 -10.56 -3.67 1.34
N LYS A 15 -9.55 -3.24 0.57
CA LYS A 15 -8.68 -4.13 -0.20
C LYS A 15 -7.87 -5.06 0.71
N TYR A 16 -7.28 -4.53 1.78
CA TYR A 16 -6.55 -5.35 2.75
C TYR A 16 -7.49 -6.25 3.56
N LYS A 17 -8.63 -5.70 4.03
CA LYS A 17 -9.62 -6.47 4.80
C LYS A 17 -10.13 -7.68 4.03
N ASN A 18 -10.36 -7.55 2.73
CA ASN A 18 -10.86 -8.61 1.86
C ASN A 18 -9.75 -9.50 1.28
N GLY A 19 -8.48 -9.27 1.66
CA GLY A 19 -7.33 -10.03 1.14
C GLY A 19 -7.00 -9.76 -0.34
N LYS A 20 -7.55 -8.70 -0.94
CA LYS A 20 -7.24 -8.28 -2.31
C LYS A 20 -5.86 -7.63 -2.40
N ALA A 21 -5.45 -6.88 -1.38
CA ALA A 21 -4.12 -6.28 -1.29
C ALA A 21 -3.23 -7.10 -0.35
N THR A 22 -2.03 -7.44 -0.80
CA THR A 22 -1.03 -8.18 -0.01
C THR A 22 0.27 -7.39 0.21
N VAL A 23 0.50 -6.36 -0.62
CA VAL A 23 1.68 -5.50 -0.55
C VAL A 23 1.29 -4.11 -0.08
N TYR A 24 1.97 -3.63 0.95
CA TYR A 24 1.85 -2.26 1.45
C TYR A 24 3.11 -1.47 1.09
N ALA A 25 2.98 -0.50 0.18
CA ALA A 25 4.05 0.43 -0.17
C ALA A 25 3.99 1.67 0.74
N CYS A 26 5.14 2.07 1.28
CA CYS A 26 5.27 3.29 2.07
C CYS A 26 6.66 3.90 1.90
N SER A 27 6.82 5.13 2.39
CA SER A 27 8.11 5.81 2.38
C SER A 27 9.14 5.06 3.24
N GLY A 28 10.43 5.18 2.89
CA GLY A 28 11.52 4.55 3.63
C GLY A 28 11.59 5.00 5.11
N CYS A 29 11.13 6.22 5.41
CA CYS A 29 11.06 6.74 6.77
C CYS A 29 10.03 5.98 7.63
N ASP A 30 8.84 5.72 7.09
CA ASP A 30 7.80 4.94 7.79
C ASP A 30 8.21 3.48 8.00
N ALA A 31 8.87 2.88 7.00
CA ALA A 31 9.35 1.51 7.08
C ALA A 31 10.59 1.32 7.98
N SER A 32 11.30 2.39 8.34
CA SER A 32 12.60 2.31 9.05
C SER A 32 12.52 1.64 10.42
N VAL A 33 11.36 1.74 11.08
CA VAL A 33 11.11 1.17 12.42
C VAL A 33 10.41 -0.19 12.38
N MET A 34 10.00 -0.65 11.20
CA MET A 34 9.27 -1.91 11.02
C MET A 34 10.24 -3.09 10.84
N ARG A 35 9.84 -4.27 11.32
CA ARG A 35 10.64 -5.50 11.20
C ARG A 35 9.77 -6.66 10.73
N GLU A 36 10.41 -7.63 10.07
CA GLU A 36 9.75 -8.90 9.74
C GLU A 36 9.26 -9.59 11.02
N GLY A 37 8.02 -10.08 10.99
CA GLY A 37 7.34 -10.65 12.14
C GLY A 37 6.53 -9.66 12.98
N ASP A 38 6.72 -8.35 12.81
CA ASP A 38 5.86 -7.35 13.44
C ASP A 38 4.43 -7.39 12.88
N THR A 39 3.50 -6.77 13.63
CA THR A 39 2.09 -6.68 13.24
C THR A 39 1.75 -5.26 12.82
N ILE A 40 1.03 -5.12 11.72
CA ILE A 40 0.41 -3.88 11.27
C ILE A 40 -1.07 -3.91 11.66
N LEU A 41 -1.55 -2.84 12.26
CA LEU A 41 -2.96 -2.57 12.49
C LEU A 41 -3.44 -1.51 11.50
N PHE A 42 -4.19 -1.95 10.48
CA PHE A 42 -4.85 -1.08 9.51
C PHE A 42 -6.17 -0.55 10.07
N ARG A 43 -6.29 0.78 10.17
CA ARG A 43 -7.48 1.49 10.63
C ARG A 43 -8.16 2.21 9.47
N ARG A 44 -9.47 2.05 9.35
CA ARG A 44 -10.29 2.71 8.33
C ARG A 44 -10.49 4.20 8.65
N LEU A 45 -10.38 5.06 7.64
CA LEU A 45 -10.79 6.47 7.68
C LEU A 45 -12.12 6.67 6.91
N PRO A 46 -13.02 7.56 7.40
CA PRO A 46 -13.05 8.17 8.73
C PRO A 46 -13.24 7.10 9.83
N TYR A 47 -12.82 7.41 11.08
CA TYR A 47 -12.63 6.45 12.20
C TYR A 47 -13.90 5.83 12.78
N LEU A 48 -14.91 5.57 11.94
CA LEU A 48 -16.22 5.13 12.38
C LEU A 48 -16.21 3.65 12.78
N GLU A 49 -15.62 2.76 11.96
CA GLU A 49 -15.56 1.32 12.25
C GLU A 49 -14.56 0.61 11.30
N GLY A 50 -13.63 -0.18 11.85
CA GLY A 50 -12.73 -1.03 11.06
C GLY A 50 -11.30 -1.13 11.61
N ALA A 51 -10.92 -2.34 12.03
CA ALA A 51 -9.55 -2.72 12.38
C ALA A 51 -9.21 -4.01 11.64
N HIS A 52 -8.07 -4.05 10.97
CA HIS A 52 -7.55 -5.25 10.32
C HIS A 52 -6.08 -5.43 10.69
N TYR A 53 -5.73 -6.64 11.14
CA TYR A 53 -4.37 -6.97 11.54
C TYR A 53 -3.68 -7.77 10.44
N ALA A 54 -2.47 -7.38 10.09
CA ALA A 54 -1.62 -8.09 9.15
C ALA A 54 -0.24 -8.32 9.77
N LYS A 55 0.37 -9.47 9.48
CA LYS A 55 1.74 -9.76 9.92
C LYS A 55 2.72 -9.44 8.79
N ILE A 56 3.77 -8.69 9.10
CA ILE A 56 4.84 -8.41 8.14
C ILE A 56 5.60 -9.70 7.89
N ARG A 57 5.49 -10.23 6.65
CA ARG A 57 6.23 -11.43 6.24
C ARG A 57 7.62 -11.11 5.71
N LYS A 58 7.73 -10.04 4.93
CA LYS A 58 8.97 -9.64 4.26
C LYS A 58 9.02 -8.13 4.11
N ILE A 59 10.20 -7.53 4.27
CA ILE A 59 10.44 -6.11 3.95
C ILE A 59 11.40 -6.04 2.76
N VAL A 60 11.00 -5.31 1.72
CA VAL A 60 11.83 -5.06 0.53
C VAL A 60 11.98 -3.56 0.36
N ARG A 61 13.19 -3.10 0.07
CA ARG A 61 13.49 -1.68 -0.16
C ARG A 61 13.82 -1.48 -1.63
N PHE A 62 13.30 -0.40 -2.19
CA PHE A 62 13.53 0.04 -3.56
C PHE A 62 14.01 1.48 -3.51
N ASP A 63 14.90 1.85 -4.42
CA ASP A 63 15.39 3.22 -4.55
C ASP A 63 14.37 4.10 -5.30
N THR A 64 13.56 3.50 -6.17
CA THR A 64 12.54 4.20 -6.95
C THR A 64 11.16 3.51 -6.95
N PHE A 65 10.10 4.29 -7.17
CA PHE A 65 8.76 3.74 -7.39
C PHE A 65 8.67 2.88 -8.66
N ALA A 66 9.45 3.21 -9.69
CA ALA A 66 9.49 2.45 -10.94
C ALA A 66 9.95 1.01 -10.70
N GLU A 67 10.96 0.80 -9.84
CA GLU A 67 11.41 -0.54 -9.46
C GLU A 67 10.35 -1.30 -8.66
N LEU A 68 9.66 -0.61 -7.74
CA LEU A 68 8.56 -1.21 -6.97
C LEU A 68 7.43 -1.69 -7.88
N PHE A 69 6.97 -0.84 -8.81
CA PHE A 69 5.89 -1.20 -9.75
C PHE A 69 6.36 -2.15 -10.87
N GLY A 70 7.66 -2.29 -11.10
CA GLY A 70 8.22 -3.34 -11.95
C GLY A 70 8.29 -4.70 -11.24
N ALA A 71 8.45 -4.71 -9.91
CA ALA A 71 8.60 -5.93 -9.11
C ALA A 71 7.27 -6.57 -8.69
N TYR A 72 6.18 -5.78 -8.63
CA TYR A 72 4.87 -6.22 -8.16
C TYR A 72 3.78 -5.94 -9.19
N LYS A 73 2.75 -6.79 -9.21
CA LYS A 73 1.60 -6.59 -10.08
C LYS A 73 0.62 -5.59 -9.44
N PRO A 74 -0.20 -4.87 -10.22
CA PRO A 74 -1.27 -4.03 -9.68
C PRO A 74 -2.22 -4.78 -8.74
N SER A 75 -2.47 -6.06 -9.01
CA SER A 75 -3.29 -6.94 -8.17
C SER A 75 -2.68 -7.21 -6.80
N ASP A 76 -1.35 -7.13 -6.63
CA ASP A 76 -0.72 -7.24 -5.31
C ASP A 76 -1.08 -6.05 -4.38
N PHE A 77 -1.45 -4.90 -4.97
CA PHE A 77 -1.97 -3.72 -4.27
C PHE A 77 -3.50 -3.69 -4.18
N GLY A 78 -4.18 -4.72 -4.70
CA GLY A 78 -5.63 -4.83 -4.72
C GLY A 78 -6.31 -3.96 -5.78
N GLU A 79 -5.61 -3.61 -6.86
CA GLU A 79 -6.23 -3.06 -8.07
C GLU A 79 -6.86 -4.21 -8.89
N ASP A 80 -8.13 -4.06 -9.26
CA ASP A 80 -8.80 -4.98 -10.20
C ASP A 80 -8.31 -4.65 -11.63
N GLU A 81 -7.81 -5.65 -12.37
CA GLU A 81 -7.35 -5.50 -13.78
C GLU A 81 -8.51 -5.24 -14.79
N GLY A 82 -9.66 -4.76 -14.31
CA GLY A 82 -10.95 -4.80 -15.01
C GLY A 82 -11.71 -3.49 -15.09
N GLU A 83 -11.08 -2.34 -14.84
CA GLU A 83 -11.67 -1.04 -15.20
C GLU A 83 -10.81 -0.39 -16.28
N GLU A 84 -11.40 -0.25 -17.47
CA GLU A 84 -10.86 0.44 -18.63
C GLU A 84 -10.54 1.90 -18.27
N SER A 85 -9.36 2.13 -17.71
CA SER A 85 -8.71 3.42 -17.71
C SER A 85 -7.37 3.23 -18.40
N SER A 86 -7.37 3.47 -19.70
CA SER A 86 -6.17 3.61 -20.53
C SER A 86 -5.32 4.78 -20.02
N LYS A 87 -4.55 4.55 -18.95
CA LYS A 87 -3.45 5.40 -18.55
C LYS A 87 -2.27 4.52 -18.22
N THR A 88 -1.28 4.56 -19.10
CA THR A 88 -0.04 3.80 -18.97
C THR A 88 0.71 4.23 -17.70
N ALA A 89 1.59 3.36 -17.18
CA ALA A 89 2.39 3.62 -15.97
C ALA A 89 3.17 4.96 -16.00
N ALA A 90 3.47 5.47 -17.19
CA ALA A 90 4.07 6.79 -17.39
C ALA A 90 3.13 7.95 -17.01
N GLU A 91 1.83 7.85 -17.28
CA GLU A 91 0.85 8.89 -16.93
C GLU A 91 0.54 8.90 -15.42
N LEU A 92 0.59 7.74 -14.77
CA LEU A 92 0.44 7.63 -13.32
C LEU A 92 1.62 8.27 -12.56
N ALA A 93 2.83 8.16 -13.10
CA ALA A 93 4.01 8.84 -12.56
C ALA A 93 3.92 10.37 -12.72
N GLU A 94 3.53 10.86 -13.90
CA GLU A 94 3.44 12.30 -14.16
C GLU A 94 2.33 12.99 -13.33
N GLN A 95 1.20 12.31 -13.08
CA GLN A 95 0.15 12.86 -12.21
C GLN A 95 0.55 12.94 -10.74
N ALA A 96 1.42 12.04 -10.27
CA ALA A 96 1.93 12.10 -8.90
C ALA A 96 2.84 13.31 -8.71
N GLU A 97 3.71 13.62 -9.68
CA GLU A 97 4.62 14.77 -9.60
C GLU A 97 3.89 16.12 -9.67
N LYS A 98 2.84 16.24 -10.50
CA LYS A 98 2.03 17.47 -10.63
C LYS A 98 1.19 17.81 -9.40
N ARG A 99 0.97 16.87 -8.46
CA ARG A 99 0.17 17.09 -7.24
C ARG A 99 0.95 17.78 -6.12
N PHE A 100 2.29 17.85 -6.24
CA PHE A 100 3.19 18.39 -5.21
C PHE A 100 3.89 19.71 -5.62
N CYS A 101 3.51 20.32 -6.74
CA CYS A 101 3.84 21.72 -7.08
C CYS A 101 2.68 22.66 -6.75
#